data_AF-A0A1G1VQ62-F1
#
_entry.id   AF-A0A1G1VQ62-F1
#
_cell.length_a   1.000
_cell.length_b   1.000
_cell.length_c   1.000
_cell.angle_alpha   90.00
_cell.angle_beta   90.00
_cell.angle_gamma   90.00
#
_symmetry.space_group_name_H-M   'P 1'
#
loop_
_entity.id
_entity.type
_entity.pdbx_description
1 polymer ?
#
loop_
_entity_poly.entity_id
_entity_poly.type
_entity_poly.pdbx_seq_one_letter_code
_entity_poly.pdbx_strand_id
1 'polypeptide(L)'
;MTIGVFDSGKGGRLIADKISHALPQAKIIFKSDPEYFPYGNKSPRIILDRLVHFTQAFIAENCSLIVIACNSATTNAIKQLRTKFPRLSLVGIEPPIKPITQLTKTGKIAIMGTSATIATVRKDASLHAIACPGLAEAIEANHHPRPATAALLHQFLDQPIAAGVDVVGLACTHYPYLLDQMRSLYPQVQFYDPTPAVVARVVKLAHDSVAQI
;
A
#
# COMPACT_ATOMS: atom_id res chain seq x y z
N MET A 1 -15.55 -15.61 10.19
CA MET A 1 -14.14 -15.20 10.33
C MET A 1 -14.08 -13.70 10.59
N THR A 2 -13.11 -13.22 11.37
CA THR A 2 -12.87 -11.78 11.59
C THR A 2 -11.52 -11.40 11.01
N ILE A 3 -11.48 -10.37 10.15
CA ILE A 3 -10.27 -9.90 9.47
C ILE A 3 -9.97 -8.47 9.93
N GLY A 4 -8.79 -8.26 10.48
CA GLY A 4 -8.28 -6.93 10.81
C GLY A 4 -7.61 -6.30 9.60
N VAL A 5 -7.85 -5.02 9.34
CA VAL A 5 -7.15 -4.24 8.31
C VAL A 5 -6.58 -2.99 8.96
N PHE A 6 -5.26 -2.87 8.95
CA PHE A 6 -4.52 -1.74 9.49
C PHE A 6 -3.99 -0.85 8.38
N ASP A 7 -4.12 0.47 8.53
CA ASP A 7 -3.38 1.46 7.74
C ASP A 7 -2.86 2.60 8.64
N SER A 8 -1.83 3.32 8.21
CA SER A 8 -1.35 4.48 8.97
C SER A 8 -2.34 5.65 8.93
N GLY A 9 -3.15 5.75 7.87
CA GLY A 9 -4.16 6.80 7.70
C GLY A 9 -5.43 6.20 7.10
N LYS A 10 -6.13 7.00 6.29
CA LYS A 10 -7.41 6.57 5.67
C LYS A 10 -7.24 5.79 4.36
N GLY A 11 -6.06 5.83 3.73
CA GLY A 11 -5.82 5.22 2.41
C GLY A 11 -6.16 3.73 2.33
N GLY A 12 -5.90 2.96 3.40
CA GLY A 12 -6.20 1.53 3.44
C GLY A 12 -7.70 1.19 3.49
N ARG A 13 -8.59 2.18 3.64
CA ARG A 13 -10.05 1.95 3.65
C ARG A 13 -10.53 1.32 2.34
N LEU A 14 -9.98 1.75 1.20
CA LEU A 14 -10.28 1.15 -0.11
C LEU A 14 -10.04 -0.37 -0.12
N ILE A 15 -8.97 -0.82 0.54
CA ILE A 15 -8.61 -2.24 0.61
C ILE A 15 -9.59 -2.98 1.52
N ALA A 16 -9.91 -2.41 2.68
CA ALA A 16 -10.90 -2.98 3.60
C ALA A 16 -12.27 -3.14 2.92
N ASP A 17 -12.73 -2.12 2.19
CA ASP A 17 -14.01 -2.16 1.48
C ASP A 17 -14.00 -3.22 0.37
N LYS A 18 -12.91 -3.33 -0.41
CA LYS A 18 -12.78 -4.38 -1.44
C LYS A 18 -12.74 -5.79 -0.84
N ILE A 19 -12.09 -5.97 0.31
CA ILE A 19 -12.12 -7.25 1.05
C ILE A 19 -13.54 -7.55 1.53
N SER A 20 -14.26 -6.57 2.09
CA SER A 20 -15.64 -6.73 2.55
C SER A 20 -16.58 -7.14 1.42
N HIS A 21 -16.41 -6.58 0.22
CA HIS A 21 -17.18 -6.97 -0.96
C HIS A 21 -16.86 -8.38 -1.44
N ALA A 22 -15.57 -8.77 -1.41
CA ALA A 22 -15.15 -10.10 -1.85
C ALA A 22 -15.49 -11.22 -0.84
N LEU A 23 -15.63 -10.88 0.44
CA LEU A 23 -15.92 -11.81 1.54
C LEU A 23 -17.10 -11.29 2.38
N PRO A 24 -18.34 -11.29 1.86
CA PRO A 24 -19.49 -10.71 2.55
C PRO A 24 -19.84 -11.38 3.89
N GLN A 25 -19.35 -12.62 4.10
CA GLN A 25 -19.54 -13.37 5.35
C GLN A 25 -18.43 -13.11 6.40
N ALA A 26 -17.37 -12.37 6.04
CA ALA A 26 -16.30 -12.02 6.96
C ALA A 26 -16.60 -10.70 7.68
N LYS A 27 -16.36 -10.66 8.99
CA LYS A 27 -16.39 -9.40 9.75
C LYS A 27 -15.08 -8.65 9.50
N ILE A 28 -15.15 -7.46 8.91
CA ILE A 28 -13.96 -6.63 8.66
C ILE A 28 -13.85 -5.58 9.76
N ILE A 29 -12.68 -5.52 10.40
CA ILE A 29 -12.34 -4.51 11.42
C ILE A 29 -11.22 -3.64 10.85
N PHE A 30 -11.56 -2.41 10.49
CA PHE A 30 -10.57 -1.44 10.01
C PHE A 30 -10.09 -0.56 11.16
N LYS A 31 -8.77 -0.39 11.30
CA LYS A 31 -8.16 0.58 12.22
C LYS A 31 -7.11 1.41 11.49
N SER A 32 -7.02 2.68 11.89
CA SER A 32 -6.00 3.60 11.41
C SER A 32 -5.26 4.29 12.56
N ASP A 33 -4.08 4.83 12.29
CA ASP A 33 -3.25 5.54 13.28
C ASP A 33 -3.07 7.04 12.94
N PRO A 34 -4.14 7.85 12.99
CA PRO A 34 -4.09 9.25 12.59
C PRO A 34 -3.09 10.09 13.42
N GLU A 35 -2.79 9.68 14.66
CA GLU A 35 -1.83 10.35 15.54
C GLU A 35 -0.39 10.25 15.03
N TYR A 36 -0.06 9.18 14.32
CA TYR A 36 1.28 8.94 13.75
C TYR A 36 1.32 9.06 12.23
N PHE A 37 0.17 9.34 11.60
CA PHE A 37 0.11 9.61 10.18
C PHE A 37 0.95 10.84 9.79
N PRO A 38 1.68 10.81 8.66
CA PRO A 38 1.96 9.64 7.81
C PRO A 38 3.14 8.82 8.33
N TYR A 39 3.10 7.49 8.11
CA TYR A 39 4.25 6.63 8.42
C TYR A 39 5.44 6.83 7.48
N GLY A 40 5.21 7.48 6.33
CA GLY A 40 6.21 7.72 5.30
C GLY A 40 7.45 8.50 5.74
N ASN A 41 7.38 9.19 6.89
CA ASN A 41 8.48 9.96 7.47
C ASN A 41 8.92 9.46 8.87
N LYS A 42 8.44 8.29 9.31
CA LYS A 42 8.74 7.72 10.63
C LYS A 42 9.87 6.68 10.55
N SER A 43 10.56 6.47 11.66
CA SER A 43 11.61 5.45 11.74
C SER A 43 11.00 4.04 11.79
N PRO A 44 11.74 3.00 11.32
CA PRO A 44 11.27 1.62 11.40
C PRO A 44 10.91 1.17 12.81
N ARG A 45 11.62 1.67 13.83
CA ARG A 45 11.32 1.39 15.25
C ARG A 45 9.95 1.92 15.65
N ILE A 46 9.66 3.19 15.36
CA ILE A 46 8.35 3.79 15.65
C ILE A 46 7.24 3.00 14.94
N ILE A 47 7.44 2.70 13.65
CA ILE A 47 6.48 1.93 12.86
C ILE A 47 6.22 0.56 13.49
N LEU A 48 7.26 -0.16 13.92
CA LEU A 48 7.10 -1.46 14.57
C LEU A 48 6.33 -1.35 15.89
N ASP A 49 6.67 -0.39 16.73
CA ASP A 49 6.01 -0.21 18.05
C ASP A 49 4.52 0.03 17.87
N ARG A 50 4.14 0.87 16.89
CA ARG A 50 2.73 1.08 16.55
C ARG A 50 2.08 -0.16 15.95
N LEU A 51 2.75 -0.89 15.05
CA LEU A 51 2.21 -2.15 14.51
C LEU A 51 1.95 -3.19 15.61
N VAL A 52 2.83 -3.31 16.60
CA VAL A 52 2.63 -4.20 17.75
C VAL A 52 1.37 -3.79 18.52
N HIS A 53 1.20 -2.50 18.80
CA HIS A 53 0.02 -1.97 19.49
C HIS A 53 -1.29 -2.33 18.76
N PHE A 54 -1.39 -2.04 17.45
CA PHE A 54 -2.60 -2.35 16.69
C PHE A 54 -2.81 -3.85 16.51
N THR A 55 -1.73 -4.64 16.36
CA THR A 55 -1.82 -6.09 16.27
C THR A 55 -2.42 -6.68 17.55
N GLN A 56 -2.00 -6.22 18.73
CA GLN A 56 -2.59 -6.63 20.01
C GLN A 56 -4.07 -6.27 20.09
N ALA A 57 -4.46 -5.08 19.63
CA ALA A 57 -5.87 -4.68 19.59
C ALA A 57 -6.71 -5.62 18.70
N PHE A 58 -6.21 -5.99 17.52
CA PHE A 58 -6.90 -6.94 16.66
C PHE A 58 -6.98 -8.35 17.25
N ILE A 59 -5.95 -8.80 17.97
CA ILE A 59 -5.97 -10.08 18.70
C ILE A 59 -7.08 -10.04 19.76
N ALA A 60 -7.21 -8.95 20.52
CA ALA A 60 -8.28 -8.79 21.51
C ALA A 60 -9.69 -8.79 20.88
N GLU A 61 -9.80 -8.41 19.60
CA GLU A 61 -11.03 -8.46 18.81
C GLU A 61 -11.23 -9.79 18.04
N ASN A 62 -10.42 -10.80 18.35
CA ASN A 62 -10.46 -12.14 17.74
C ASN A 62 -10.26 -12.15 16.21
N CYS A 63 -9.44 -11.24 15.68
CA CYS A 63 -9.02 -11.29 14.28
C CYS A 63 -8.09 -12.49 14.05
N SER A 64 -8.48 -13.40 13.15
CA SER A 64 -7.68 -14.56 12.77
C SER A 64 -6.75 -14.31 11.58
N LEU A 65 -6.98 -13.21 10.84
CA LEU A 65 -6.16 -12.72 9.75
C LEU A 65 -6.03 -11.20 9.89
N ILE A 66 -4.81 -10.67 9.78
CA ILE A 66 -4.56 -9.23 9.84
C ILE A 66 -3.82 -8.78 8.57
N VAL A 67 -4.38 -7.77 7.92
CA VAL A 67 -3.85 -7.11 6.73
C VAL A 67 -3.18 -5.81 7.14
N ILE A 68 -1.87 -5.72 6.95
CA ILE A 68 -1.10 -4.48 7.05
C ILE A 68 -1.17 -3.79 5.68
N ALA A 69 -2.19 -2.95 5.49
CA ALA A 69 -2.44 -2.27 4.22
C ALA A 69 -1.37 -1.21 3.92
N CYS A 70 -0.87 -0.51 4.93
CA CYS A 70 0.13 0.54 4.73
C CYS A 70 1.44 -0.04 4.16
N ASN A 71 1.85 0.41 2.97
CA ASN A 71 3.12 -0.01 2.36
C ASN A 71 4.33 0.34 3.25
N SER A 72 4.39 1.56 3.80
CA SER A 72 5.49 1.98 4.68
C SER A 72 5.59 1.06 5.90
N ALA A 73 4.45 0.68 6.48
CA ALA A 73 4.39 -0.24 7.60
C ALA A 73 4.85 -1.65 7.20
N THR A 74 4.39 -2.13 6.04
CA THR A 74 4.77 -3.44 5.50
C THR A 74 6.27 -3.52 5.30
N THR A 75 6.84 -2.64 4.46
CA THR A 75 8.22 -2.77 4.02
C THR A 75 9.23 -2.58 5.14
N ASN A 76 8.90 -1.77 6.14
CA ASN A 76 9.82 -1.45 7.23
C ASN A 76 9.72 -2.39 8.43
N ALA A 77 8.58 -3.03 8.69
CA ALA A 77 8.36 -3.70 9.97
C ALA A 77 7.64 -5.06 9.93
N ILE A 78 7.02 -5.48 8.82
CA ILE A 78 6.21 -6.72 8.83
C ILE A 78 7.03 -7.98 9.13
N LYS A 79 8.32 -8.02 8.75
CA LYS A 79 9.20 -9.16 9.05
C LYS A 79 9.39 -9.32 10.55
N GLN A 80 9.68 -8.23 11.25
CA GLN A 80 9.86 -8.22 12.70
C GLN A 80 8.52 -8.49 13.42
N LEU A 81 7.41 -7.98 12.87
CA LEU A 81 6.08 -8.26 13.38
C LEU A 81 5.75 -9.76 13.30
N ARG A 82 6.08 -10.43 12.19
CA ARG A 82 5.94 -11.90 12.04
C ARG A 82 6.77 -12.68 13.05
N THR A 83 7.99 -12.21 13.36
CA THR A 83 8.81 -12.82 14.42
C THR A 83 8.16 -12.71 15.80
N LYS A 84 7.51 -11.57 16.10
CA LYS A 84 6.80 -11.36 17.37
C LYS A 84 5.48 -12.15 17.46
N PHE A 85 4.80 -12.35 16.34
CA PHE A 85 3.50 -13.03 16.27
C PHE A 85 3.51 -14.18 15.25
N PRO A 86 4.29 -15.25 15.47
CA PRO A 86 4.54 -16.28 14.46
C PRO A 86 3.31 -17.14 14.12
N ARG A 87 2.31 -17.19 15.00
CA ARG A 87 1.05 -17.94 14.79
C ARG A 87 -0.02 -17.13 14.07
N LEU A 88 0.20 -15.83 13.88
CA LEU A 88 -0.79 -14.93 13.32
C LEU A 88 -0.65 -14.86 11.79
N SER A 89 -1.76 -15.01 11.07
CA SER A 89 -1.76 -14.83 9.62
C SER A 89 -1.66 -13.34 9.29
N LEU A 90 -0.51 -12.92 8.74
CA LEU A 90 -0.20 -11.54 8.41
C LEU A 90 -0.01 -11.35 6.91
N VAL A 91 -0.86 -10.53 6.29
CA VAL A 91 -0.75 -10.09 4.89
C VAL A 91 -0.20 -8.67 4.88
N GLY A 92 0.79 -8.40 4.05
CA GLY A 92 1.32 -7.05 3.82
C GLY A 92 1.26 -6.68 2.35
N ILE A 93 1.47 -5.40 2.05
CA ILE A 93 1.51 -4.87 0.68
C ILE A 93 2.93 -4.44 0.33
N GLU A 94 3.61 -5.29 -0.43
CA GLU A 94 4.94 -5.02 -0.95
C GLU A 94 4.86 -4.10 -2.19
N PRO A 95 5.90 -3.30 -2.48
CA PRO A 95 5.99 -2.54 -3.72
C PRO A 95 5.87 -3.45 -4.94
N PRO A 96 5.04 -3.10 -5.94
CA PRO A 96 4.72 -3.98 -7.06
C PRO A 96 5.81 -4.03 -8.14
N ILE A 97 7.07 -4.23 -7.78
CA ILE A 97 8.21 -4.22 -8.73
C ILE A 97 8.08 -5.35 -9.75
N LYS A 98 7.92 -6.61 -9.30
CA LYS A 98 7.81 -7.77 -10.20
C LYS A 98 6.70 -7.61 -11.25
N PRO A 99 5.44 -7.27 -10.90
CA PRO A 99 4.40 -7.15 -11.91
C PRO A 99 4.66 -6.00 -12.88
N ILE A 100 5.19 -4.84 -12.46
CA ILE A 100 5.46 -3.75 -13.41
C ILE A 100 6.63 -4.07 -14.35
N THR A 101 7.64 -4.82 -13.90
CA THR A 101 8.71 -5.33 -14.76
C THR A 101 8.18 -6.27 -15.85
N GLN A 102 7.09 -6.99 -15.59
CA GLN A 102 6.46 -7.88 -16.57
C GLN A 102 5.54 -7.14 -17.55
N LEU A 103 5.12 -5.92 -17.21
CA LEU A 103 4.19 -5.11 -18.01
C LEU A 103 4.91 -4.13 -18.94
N THR A 104 6.12 -3.70 -18.60
CA THR A 104 6.88 -2.71 -19.39
C THR A 104 7.25 -3.25 -20.76
N LYS A 105 7.15 -2.37 -21.76
CA LYS A 105 7.60 -2.61 -23.15
C LYS A 105 8.93 -1.91 -23.43
N THR A 106 9.23 -0.83 -22.70
CA THR A 106 10.48 -0.08 -22.83
C THR A 106 11.61 -0.64 -21.96
N GLY A 107 11.28 -1.48 -20.98
CA GLY A 107 12.21 -1.91 -19.93
C GLY A 107 12.47 -0.84 -18.87
N LYS A 108 11.83 0.34 -18.93
CA LYS A 108 11.97 1.43 -17.95
C LYS A 108 10.71 1.53 -17.10
N ILE A 109 10.87 1.36 -15.79
CA ILE A 109 9.76 1.33 -14.84
C ILE A 109 9.96 2.36 -13.73
N ALA A 110 8.86 2.74 -13.08
CA ALA A 110 8.93 3.51 -11.83
C ALA A 110 8.09 2.90 -10.71
N ILE A 111 8.52 3.13 -9.48
CA ILE A 111 7.71 2.90 -8.28
C ILE A 111 7.54 4.24 -7.58
N MET A 112 6.29 4.64 -7.37
CA MET A 112 5.96 5.80 -6.55
C MET A 112 5.57 5.34 -5.15
N GLY A 113 6.19 5.90 -4.14
CA GLY A 113 5.89 5.57 -2.75
C GLY A 113 6.26 6.70 -1.79
N THR A 114 5.99 6.48 -0.50
CA THR A 114 6.52 7.37 0.54
C THR A 114 8.04 7.24 0.64
N SER A 115 8.71 8.23 1.26
CA SER A 115 10.16 8.16 1.48
C SER A 115 10.58 6.89 2.24
N ALA A 116 9.85 6.51 3.30
CA ALA A 116 10.10 5.27 4.04
C ALA A 116 9.91 4.00 3.19
N THR A 117 8.95 3.99 2.25
CA THR A 117 8.78 2.86 1.33
C THR A 117 9.94 2.78 0.34
N ILE A 118 10.26 3.92 -0.30
CA ILE A 118 11.28 3.99 -1.35
C ILE A 118 12.67 3.67 -0.81
N ALA A 119 12.98 4.06 0.43
CA ALA A 119 14.24 3.69 1.08
C ALA A 119 14.48 2.18 1.20
N THR A 120 13.42 1.36 1.15
CA THR A 120 13.51 -0.12 1.20
C THR A 120 13.60 -0.79 -0.18
N VAL A 121 13.36 -0.02 -1.25
CA VAL A 121 13.41 -0.53 -2.63
C VAL A 121 14.86 -0.70 -3.04
N ARG A 122 15.20 -1.88 -3.58
CA ARG A 122 16.54 -2.11 -4.15
C ARG A 122 16.71 -1.27 -5.41
N LYS A 123 17.83 -0.56 -5.51
CA LYS A 123 18.18 0.20 -6.71
C LYS A 123 18.49 -0.75 -7.86
N ASP A 124 17.91 -0.47 -9.02
CA ASP A 124 18.14 -1.14 -10.29
C ASP A 124 18.23 -0.04 -11.36
N ALA A 125 19.12 -0.19 -12.35
CA ALA A 125 19.30 0.79 -13.42
C ALA A 125 18.03 1.03 -14.24
N SER A 126 17.13 0.05 -14.29
CA SER A 126 15.84 0.11 -14.99
C SER A 126 14.70 0.71 -14.15
N LEU A 127 14.93 0.94 -12.85
CA LEU A 127 13.90 1.34 -11.88
C LEU A 127 14.10 2.76 -11.36
N HIS A 128 13.13 3.62 -11.66
CA HIS A 128 12.98 4.93 -11.03
C HIS A 128 12.23 4.78 -9.70
N ALA A 129 12.93 4.92 -8.58
CA ALA A 129 12.32 4.90 -7.26
C ALA A 129 11.97 6.33 -6.81
N ILE A 130 10.67 6.67 -6.84
CA ILE A 130 10.18 8.05 -6.71
C ILE A 130 9.54 8.24 -5.32
N ALA A 131 10.25 8.95 -4.44
CA ALA A 131 9.69 9.38 -3.16
C ALA A 131 8.75 10.57 -3.38
N CYS A 132 7.51 10.46 -2.87
CA CYS A 132 6.46 11.46 -3.08
C CYS A 132 6.03 12.10 -1.75
N PRO A 133 6.89 12.88 -1.07
CA PRO A 133 6.54 13.55 0.18
C PRO A 133 5.34 14.50 -0.01
N GLY A 134 4.43 14.54 0.96
CA GLY A 134 3.25 15.41 0.91
C GLY A 134 2.09 14.89 0.06
N LEU A 135 2.28 13.86 -0.79
CA LEU A 135 1.22 13.38 -1.67
C LEU A 135 0.12 12.63 -0.89
N ALA A 136 0.49 11.78 0.06
CA ALA A 136 -0.49 11.05 0.89
C ALA A 136 -1.30 12.03 1.76
N GLU A 137 -0.62 13.02 2.34
CA GLU A 137 -1.22 14.08 3.14
C GLU A 137 -2.18 14.95 2.31
N ALA A 138 -1.78 15.34 1.09
CA ALA A 138 -2.62 16.11 0.18
C ALA A 138 -3.91 15.37 -0.20
N ILE A 139 -3.82 14.05 -0.43
CA ILE A 139 -4.97 13.19 -0.71
C ILE A 139 -5.88 13.09 0.52
N GLU A 140 -5.32 12.84 1.70
CA GLU A 140 -6.10 12.66 2.93
C GLU A 140 -6.80 13.95 3.40
N ALA A 141 -6.18 15.11 3.20
CA ALA A 141 -6.77 16.39 3.57
C ALA A 141 -7.99 16.77 2.72
N ASN A 142 -8.09 16.30 1.47
CA ASN A 142 -8.98 16.90 0.47
C ASN A 142 -9.81 15.91 -0.38
N HIS A 143 -9.61 14.60 -0.21
CA HIS A 143 -10.39 13.47 -0.76
C HIS A 143 -10.67 13.44 -2.28
N HIS A 144 -10.13 14.34 -3.11
CA HIS A 144 -10.39 14.36 -4.55
C HIS A 144 -9.20 14.84 -5.38
N PRO A 145 -9.09 14.39 -6.65
CA PRO A 145 -8.18 14.97 -7.63
C PRO A 145 -8.36 16.49 -7.72
N ARG A 146 -7.27 17.25 -7.60
CA ARG A 146 -7.29 18.72 -7.66
C ARG A 146 -6.02 19.28 -8.31
N PRO A 147 -5.97 20.58 -8.61
CA PRO A 147 -4.75 21.23 -9.11
C PRO A 147 -3.53 21.01 -8.21
N ALA A 148 -3.71 20.96 -6.88
CA ALA A 148 -2.61 20.71 -5.94
C ALA A 148 -2.01 19.30 -6.08
N THR A 149 -2.85 18.26 -6.23
CA THR A 149 -2.35 16.89 -6.47
C THR A 149 -1.77 16.77 -7.88
N ALA A 150 -2.35 17.45 -8.88
CA ALA A 150 -1.77 17.52 -10.22
C ALA A 150 -0.36 18.12 -10.22
N ALA A 151 -0.14 19.23 -9.50
CA ALA A 151 1.17 19.87 -9.39
C ALA A 151 2.22 18.92 -8.77
N LEU A 152 1.84 18.18 -7.72
CA LEU A 152 2.71 17.15 -7.14
C LEU A 152 2.98 16.01 -8.12
N LEU A 153 1.97 15.55 -8.87
CA LEU A 153 2.17 14.52 -9.89
C LEU A 153 3.15 15.00 -10.97
N HIS A 154 3.00 16.22 -11.49
CA HIS A 154 3.96 16.83 -12.42
C HIS A 154 5.38 16.85 -11.87
N GLN A 155 5.53 17.33 -10.63
CA GLN A 155 6.83 17.36 -9.95
C GLN A 155 7.49 15.97 -9.88
N PHE A 156 6.72 14.91 -9.64
CA PHE A 156 7.27 13.56 -9.42
C PHE A 156 7.38 12.72 -10.69
N LEU A 157 6.54 12.95 -11.69
CA LEU A 157 6.38 12.04 -12.83
C LEU A 157 6.90 12.60 -14.16
N ASP A 158 6.96 13.92 -14.34
CA ASP A 158 7.31 14.50 -15.65
C ASP A 158 8.71 14.05 -16.11
N GLN A 159 9.72 14.12 -15.22
CA GLN A 159 11.09 13.73 -15.58
C GLN A 159 11.22 12.21 -15.83
N PRO A 160 10.73 11.30 -14.96
CA PRO A 160 10.78 9.86 -15.24
C PRO A 160 10.07 9.46 -16.53
N ILE A 161 8.91 10.06 -16.81
CA ILE A 161 8.14 9.78 -18.01
C ILE A 161 8.86 10.29 -19.27
N ALA A 162 9.42 11.51 -19.22
CA ALA A 162 10.27 12.03 -20.29
C ALA A 162 11.52 11.17 -20.53
N ALA A 163 12.03 10.50 -19.48
CA ALA A 163 13.12 9.54 -19.57
C ALA A 163 12.70 8.16 -20.15
N GLY A 164 11.42 7.96 -20.45
CA GLY A 164 10.88 6.78 -21.13
C GLY A 164 10.25 5.73 -20.21
N VAL A 165 9.92 6.06 -18.96
CA VAL A 165 9.11 5.17 -18.10
C VAL A 165 7.72 4.99 -18.72
N ASP A 166 7.33 3.73 -18.95
CA ASP A 166 6.01 3.36 -19.50
C ASP A 166 5.11 2.65 -18.49
N VAL A 167 5.64 2.18 -17.37
CA VAL A 167 4.85 1.57 -16.29
C VAL A 167 5.25 2.12 -14.92
N VAL A 168 4.25 2.55 -14.16
CA VAL A 168 4.40 3.12 -12.80
C VAL A 168 3.62 2.26 -11.81
N GLY A 169 4.32 1.68 -10.83
CA GLY A 169 3.70 0.95 -9.72
C GLY A 169 3.40 1.84 -8.52
N LEU A 170 2.22 1.66 -7.93
CA LEU A 170 1.78 2.42 -6.77
C LEU A 170 2.15 1.68 -5.47
N ALA A 171 3.00 2.30 -4.64
CA ALA A 171 3.47 1.75 -3.36
C ALA A 171 3.08 2.64 -2.17
N CYS A 172 1.84 3.14 -2.20
CA CYS A 172 1.14 3.82 -1.11
C CYS A 172 -0.37 3.59 -1.27
N THR A 173 -1.07 3.38 -0.16
CA THR A 173 -2.52 3.12 -0.14
C THR A 173 -3.36 4.32 -0.57
N HIS A 174 -2.82 5.53 -0.51
CA HIS A 174 -3.51 6.75 -0.97
C HIS A 174 -3.48 6.93 -2.49
N TYR A 175 -2.46 6.42 -3.19
CA TYR A 175 -2.26 6.77 -4.60
C TYR A 175 -3.32 6.20 -5.56
N PRO A 176 -3.97 5.05 -5.30
CA PRO A 176 -5.11 4.59 -6.09
C PRO A 176 -6.25 5.60 -6.22
N TYR A 177 -6.42 6.52 -5.26
CA TYR A 177 -7.43 7.59 -5.34
C TYR A 177 -7.13 8.63 -6.44
N LEU A 178 -5.91 8.65 -6.97
CA LEU A 178 -5.50 9.55 -8.06
C LEU A 178 -5.39 8.85 -9.42
N LEU A 179 -5.80 7.58 -9.54
CA LEU A 179 -5.62 6.82 -10.79
C LEU A 179 -6.23 7.51 -12.01
N ASP A 180 -7.43 8.06 -11.90
CA ASP A 180 -8.09 8.73 -13.03
C ASP A 180 -7.37 10.02 -13.43
N GLN A 181 -6.87 10.78 -12.44
CA GLN A 181 -6.06 11.98 -12.68
C GLN A 181 -4.72 11.62 -13.34
N MET A 182 -4.04 10.60 -12.81
CA MET A 182 -2.78 10.10 -13.36
C MET A 182 -2.94 9.64 -14.80
N ARG A 183 -4.00 8.87 -15.11
CA ARG A 183 -4.32 8.42 -16.48
C ARG A 183 -4.65 9.57 -17.43
N SER A 184 -5.34 10.60 -16.92
CA SER A 184 -5.64 11.80 -17.71
C SER A 184 -4.39 12.63 -18.01
N LEU A 185 -3.46 12.75 -17.06
CA LEU A 185 -2.22 13.53 -17.22
C LEU A 185 -1.18 12.77 -18.06
N TYR A 186 -1.14 11.45 -17.93
CA TYR A 186 -0.12 10.59 -18.55
C TYR A 186 -0.75 9.39 -19.26
N PRO A 187 -1.54 9.61 -20.34
CA PRO A 187 -2.25 8.53 -21.04
C PRO A 187 -1.32 7.48 -21.67
N GLN A 188 -0.05 7.82 -21.90
CA GLN A 188 0.98 6.93 -22.41
C GLN A 188 1.56 5.97 -21.35
N VAL A 189 1.23 6.16 -20.07
CA VAL A 189 1.78 5.39 -18.95
C VAL A 189 0.75 4.43 -18.38
N GLN A 190 1.15 3.20 -18.13
CA GLN A 190 0.34 2.23 -17.41
C GLN A 190 0.60 2.33 -15.90
N PHE A 191 -0.44 2.68 -15.14
CA PHE A 191 -0.39 2.69 -13.67
C PHE A 191 -0.87 1.36 -13.08
N TYR A 192 -0.05 0.77 -12.19
CA TYR A 192 -0.34 -0.51 -11.53
C TYR A 192 -0.73 -0.32 -10.06
N ASP A 193 -2.00 -0.60 -9.75
CA ASP A 193 -2.53 -0.69 -8.39
C ASP A 193 -2.38 -2.13 -7.85
N PRO A 194 -1.62 -2.38 -6.76
CA PRO A 194 -1.47 -3.71 -6.19
C PRO A 194 -2.71 -4.20 -5.41
N THR A 195 -3.71 -3.35 -5.17
CA THR A 195 -4.87 -3.67 -4.34
C THR A 195 -5.59 -4.96 -4.75
N PRO A 196 -5.89 -5.21 -6.04
CA PRO A 196 -6.57 -6.44 -6.44
C PRO A 196 -5.80 -7.71 -6.06
N ALA A 197 -4.47 -7.70 -6.17
CA ALA A 197 -3.62 -8.84 -5.82
C ALA A 197 -3.65 -9.11 -4.31
N VAL A 198 -3.69 -8.06 -3.48
CA VAL A 198 -3.81 -8.16 -2.02
C VAL A 198 -5.16 -8.75 -1.63
N VAL A 199 -6.25 -8.26 -2.23
CA VAL A 199 -7.61 -8.79 -1.99
C VAL A 199 -7.67 -10.27 -2.36
N ALA A 200 -7.14 -10.66 -3.53
CA ALA A 200 -7.10 -12.07 -3.95
C ALA A 200 -6.31 -12.95 -2.97
N ARG A 201 -5.19 -12.44 -2.42
CA ARG A 201 -4.42 -13.16 -1.40
C ARG A 201 -5.22 -13.35 -0.10
N VAL A 202 -5.94 -12.33 0.34
CA VAL A 202 -6.80 -12.39 1.53
C VAL A 202 -7.93 -13.40 1.34
N VAL A 203 -8.62 -13.36 0.20
CA VAL A 203 -9.68 -14.32 -0.16
C VAL A 203 -9.16 -15.75 -0.12
N LYS A 204 -8.00 -16.00 -0.74
CA LYS A 204 -7.37 -17.33 -0.73
C LYS A 204 -7.13 -17.83 0.70
N LEU A 205 -6.49 -17.00 1.53
CA LEU A 205 -6.20 -17.38 2.92
C LEU A 205 -7.46 -17.59 3.77
N ALA A 206 -8.52 -16.81 3.52
CA ALA A 206 -9.80 -16.97 4.20
C ALA A 206 -10.44 -18.33 3.86
N HIS A 207 -10.42 -18.75 2.60
CA HIS A 207 -10.92 -20.07 2.19
C HIS A 207 -10.06 -21.22 2.71
N ASP A 208 -8.73 -21.11 2.64
CA ASP A 208 -7.81 -22.13 3.16
C ASP A 208 -8.01 -22.36 4.66
N SER A 209 -8.38 -21.31 5.42
CA SER A 209 -8.66 -21.40 6.86
C SER A 209 -9.97 -22.11 7.18
N VAL A 210 -10.95 -22.09 6.27
CA VAL A 210 -12.24 -22.79 6.43
C VAL A 210 -12.10 -24.28 6.08
N ALA A 211 -11.24 -24.62 5.12
CA ALA A 211 -11.03 -26.00 4.69
C ALA A 211 -10.23 -26.89 5.68
N GLN A 212 -9.69 -26.31 6.76
CA GLN A 212 -8.92 -27.01 7.79
C GLN A 212 -9.71 -27.26 9.10
N ILE A 213 -11.01 -26.95 9.11
CA ILE A 213 -11.94 -27.20 10.23
C ILE A 213 -12.91 -28.30 9.80
#